data_AF-A0A4Q2RFC8-F1
#
_entry.id   AF-A0A4Q2RFC8-F1
#
_cell.length_a   1.000
_cell.length_b   1.000
_cell.length_c   1.000
_cell.angle_alpha   90.00
_cell.angle_beta   90.00
_cell.angle_gamma   90.00
#
_symmetry.space_group_name_H-M   'P 1'
#
loop_
_entity.id
_entity.type
_entity.pdbx_description
1 polymer ?
#
loop_
_entity_poly.entity_id
_entity_poly.type
_entity_poly.pdbx_seq_one_letter_code
_entity_poly.pdbx_strand_id
1 'polypeptide(L)'
;MAAALLVLKGYGIVARGFSVAGGEIDIVARRGGTVAFVEVKARNSQGAALAAIDAAKRRRIARAAAVWLARNPWAMTATLRGDAVLVVPGRWPRHVVDAFPVPIG
;
A
#
# COMPACT_ATOMS: atom_id res chain seq x y z
N MET A 1 10.06 7.25 -6.79
CA MET A 1 8.94 8.12 -7.24
C MET A 1 7.67 7.93 -6.40
N ALA A 2 7.19 6.70 -6.17
CA ALA A 2 5.96 6.46 -5.40
C ALA A 2 5.99 7.05 -3.98
N ALA A 3 7.04 6.76 -3.21
CA ALA A 3 7.21 7.34 -1.87
C ALA A 3 7.29 8.88 -1.89
N ALA A 4 7.96 9.47 -2.89
CA ALA A 4 8.05 10.92 -3.03
C ALA A 4 6.68 11.55 -3.30
N LEU A 5 5.85 10.94 -4.17
CA LEU A 5 4.46 11.37 -4.38
C LEU A 5 3.66 11.37 -3.07
N LEU A 6 3.78 10.30 -2.28
CA LEU A 6 3.09 10.19 -1.00
C LEU A 6 3.56 11.25 -0.01
N VAL A 7 4.86 11.51 0.08
CA VAL A 7 5.43 12.59 0.91
C VAL A 7 4.90 13.95 0.47
N LEU A 8 4.88 14.24 -0.83
CA LEU A 8 4.31 15.49 -1.36
C LEU A 8 2.80 15.63 -1.07
N LYS A 9 2.08 14.50 -0.93
CA LYS A 9 0.68 14.45 -0.51
C LYS A 9 0.49 14.52 1.02
N GLY A 10 1.56 14.76 1.78
CA GLY A 10 1.53 14.91 3.23
C GLY A 10 1.49 13.57 4.00
N TYR A 11 1.90 12.47 3.38
CA TYR A 11 2.07 11.20 4.09
C TYR A 11 3.49 11.07 4.65
N GLY A 12 3.61 10.67 5.91
CA GLY A 12 4.85 10.15 6.48
C GLY A 12 5.06 8.71 6.04
N ILE A 13 6.22 8.38 5.50
CA ILE A 13 6.55 6.99 5.16
C ILE A 13 7.03 6.28 6.43
N VAL A 14 6.33 5.21 6.81
CA VAL A 14 6.61 4.45 8.03
C VAL A 14 7.43 3.21 7.72
N ALA A 15 7.18 2.56 6.58
CA ALA A 15 7.98 1.42 6.12
C ALA A 15 8.03 1.37 4.59
N ARG A 16 9.08 0.72 4.06
CA ARG A 16 9.23 0.39 2.63
C ARG A 16 9.70 -1.05 2.52
N GLY A 17 9.17 -1.80 1.55
CA GLY A 17 9.53 -3.19 1.30
C GLY A 17 9.31 -4.10 2.51
N PHE A 18 8.17 -3.96 3.20
CA PHE A 18 7.89 -4.78 4.37
C PHE A 18 7.43 -6.17 3.94
N SER A 19 8.23 -7.19 4.28
CA SER A 19 7.97 -8.57 3.87
C SER A 19 7.96 -9.51 5.08
N VAL A 20 7.09 -10.52 5.00
CA VAL A 20 6.94 -11.60 5.98
C VAL A 20 6.69 -12.91 5.23
N ALA A 21 6.72 -14.03 5.95
CA ALA A 21 6.37 -15.32 5.36
C ALA A 21 4.95 -15.25 4.74
N GLY A 22 4.87 -15.40 3.41
CA GLY A 22 3.60 -15.38 2.68
C GLY A 22 2.95 -14.00 2.50
N GLY A 23 3.62 -12.89 2.82
CA GLY A 23 3.03 -11.55 2.71
C GLY A 23 4.06 -10.46 2.41
N GLU A 24 3.64 -9.43 1.69
CA GLU A 24 4.49 -8.26 1.41
C GLU A 24 3.63 -7.00 1.29
N ILE A 25 4.21 -5.85 1.64
CA ILE A 25 3.68 -4.50 1.44
C ILE A 25 4.81 -3.62 0.92
N ASP A 26 4.60 -2.97 -0.22
CA ASP A 26 5.65 -2.13 -0.82
C ASP A 26 5.93 -0.88 0.00
N ILE A 27 4.90 -0.20 0.48
CA ILE A 27 5.03 1.00 1.31
C ILE A 27 3.94 1.01 2.39
N VAL A 28 4.33 1.30 3.63
CA VAL A 28 3.40 1.68 4.69
C VAL A 28 3.53 3.18 4.93
N ALA A 29 2.43 3.90 4.82
CA ALA A 29 2.39 5.35 4.91
C ALA A 29 1.32 5.81 5.89
N ARG A 30 1.55 6.90 6.60
CA ARG A 30 0.62 7.47 7.58
C ARG A 30 0.27 8.91 7.22
N ARG A 31 -0.99 9.28 7.39
CA ARG A 31 -1.44 10.67 7.34
C ARG A 31 -2.57 10.88 8.34
N GLY A 32 -2.33 11.74 9.35
CA GLY A 32 -3.26 11.93 10.46
C GLY A 32 -3.55 10.61 11.20
N GLY A 33 -4.84 10.29 11.33
CA GLY A 33 -5.34 9.04 11.92
C GLY A 33 -5.42 7.85 10.95
N THR A 34 -4.89 7.95 9.73
CA THR A 34 -4.94 6.88 8.72
C THR A 34 -3.58 6.24 8.49
N VAL A 35 -3.55 4.92 8.43
CA VAL A 35 -2.43 4.10 7.94
C VAL A 35 -2.83 3.48 6.60
N ALA A 36 -2.07 3.82 5.57
CA ALA A 36 -2.22 3.31 4.21
C ALA A 36 -1.18 2.23 3.93
N PHE A 37 -1.65 1.03 3.60
CA PHE A 37 -0.85 -0.05 3.03
C PHE A 37 -0.88 0.10 1.52
N VAL A 38 0.25 0.52 0.94
CA VAL A 38 0.33 0.95 -0.46
C VAL A 38 1.03 -0.11 -1.29
N GLU A 39 0.37 -0.54 -2.36
CA GLU A 39 0.96 -1.34 -3.44
C GLU A 39 1.45 -0.43 -4.58
N VAL A 40 2.64 -0.64 -5.10
CA VAL A 40 3.20 0.12 -6.23
C VAL A 40 3.16 -0.73 -7.50
N LYS A 41 2.40 -0.29 -8.51
CA LYS A 41 2.28 -1.00 -9.79
C LYS A 41 2.92 -0.22 -10.93
N ALA A 42 3.82 -0.87 -11.68
CA ALA A 42 4.33 -0.35 -12.95
C ALA A 42 3.34 -0.65 -14.09
N ARG A 43 3.04 0.34 -14.94
CA ARG A 43 2.00 0.22 -15.99
C ARG A 43 2.53 -0.27 -17.35
N ASN A 44 3.84 -0.47 -17.50
CA ASN A 44 4.48 -0.84 -18.78
C ASN A 44 4.41 -2.35 -19.09
N SER A 45 3.93 -3.19 -18.16
CA SER A 45 3.73 -4.62 -18.35
C SER A 45 2.44 -4.90 -19.12
N GLN A 46 2.44 -4.66 -20.45
CA GLN A 46 1.58 -5.15 -21.55
C GLN A 46 0.04 -5.36 -21.36
N GLY A 47 -0.57 -5.00 -20.24
CA GLY A 47 -1.95 -5.34 -19.95
C GLY A 47 -2.46 -4.63 -18.72
N ALA A 48 -2.18 -3.33 -18.60
CA ALA A 48 -2.68 -2.50 -17.52
C ALA A 48 -4.19 -2.21 -17.68
N ALA A 49 -4.98 -3.27 -17.72
CA ALA A 49 -6.26 -3.27 -17.06
C ALA A 49 -6.05 -2.65 -15.67
N LEU A 50 -7.02 -1.91 -15.21
CA LEU A 50 -7.20 -1.59 -13.79
C LEU A 50 -7.48 -2.92 -13.04
N ALA A 51 -6.56 -3.87 -13.14
CA ALA A 51 -6.65 -5.18 -12.55
C ALA A 51 -6.63 -4.92 -11.05
N ALA A 52 -7.84 -4.94 -10.48
CA ALA A 52 -8.09 -5.04 -9.07
C ALA A 52 -6.98 -5.90 -8.48
N ILE A 53 -6.37 -5.44 -7.40
CA ILE A 53 -5.43 -6.28 -6.64
C ILE A 53 -6.13 -7.62 -6.45
N ASP A 54 -5.62 -8.68 -7.05
CA ASP A 54 -6.34 -9.95 -7.09
C ASP A 54 -6.53 -10.50 -5.66
N ALA A 55 -7.42 -11.49 -5.50
CA ALA A 55 -7.70 -12.03 -4.19
C ALA A 55 -6.45 -12.61 -3.49
N ALA A 56 -5.48 -13.15 -4.24
CA ALA A 56 -4.27 -13.71 -3.69
C ALA A 56 -3.33 -12.61 -3.16
N LYS A 57 -3.11 -11.55 -3.93
CA LYS A 57 -2.31 -10.39 -3.51
C LYS A 57 -2.96 -9.67 -2.34
N ARG A 58 -4.30 -9.53 -2.31
CA ARG A 58 -5.01 -9.00 -1.12
C ARG A 58 -4.75 -9.84 0.13
N ARG A 59 -4.79 -11.18 0.03
CA ARG A 59 -4.46 -12.07 1.15
C ARG A 59 -3.00 -11.93 1.60
N ARG A 60 -2.06 -11.75 0.68
CA ARG A 60 -0.64 -11.52 0.99
C ARG A 60 -0.44 -10.19 1.73
N ILE A 61 -1.09 -9.13 1.25
CA ILE A 61 -1.07 -7.80 1.89
C ILE A 61 -1.72 -7.87 3.27
N ALA A 62 -2.87 -8.52 3.41
CA ALA A 62 -3.56 -8.70 4.69
C ALA A 62 -2.68 -9.39 5.74
N ARG A 63 -1.98 -10.47 5.36
CA ARG A 63 -1.03 -11.17 6.25
C ARG A 63 0.12 -10.26 6.69
N ALA A 64 0.71 -9.53 5.75
CA ALA A 64 1.76 -8.58 6.07
C ALA A 64 1.25 -7.43 6.95
N ALA A 65 0.05 -6.91 6.68
CA ALA A 65 -0.57 -5.85 7.46
C ALA A 65 -0.83 -6.31 8.91
N ALA A 66 -1.34 -7.53 9.12
CA ALA A 66 -1.54 -8.08 10.46
C ALA A 66 -0.23 -8.17 11.25
N VAL A 67 0.84 -8.71 10.65
CA VAL A 67 2.16 -8.78 11.30
C VAL A 67 2.74 -7.39 11.54
N TRP A 68 2.55 -6.45 10.60
CA TRP A 68 3.01 -5.08 10.76
C TRP A 68 2.28 -4.37 11.91
N LEU A 69 0.96 -4.55 12.03
CA LEU A 69 0.16 -4.00 13.13
C LEU A 69 0.55 -4.57 14.49
N ALA A 70 0.82 -5.88 14.57
CA ALA A 70 1.32 -6.51 15.79
C ALA A 70 2.65 -5.89 16.28
N ARG A 71 3.49 -5.41 15.35
CA ARG A 71 4.75 -4.71 15.65
C ARG A 71 4.56 -3.20 15.88
N ASN A 72 3.38 -2.66 15.59
CA ASN A 72 3.08 -1.23 15.67
C ASN A 72 1.73 -1.00 16.40
N PRO A 73 1.67 -1.21 17.73
CA PRO A 73 0.41 -1.13 18.48
C PRO A 73 -0.31 0.22 18.36
N TRP A 74 0.43 1.31 18.20
CA TRP A 74 -0.13 2.65 17.99
C TRP A 74 -1.03 2.77 16.76
N ALA A 75 -0.87 1.87 15.77
CA ALA A 75 -1.66 1.85 14.54
C ALA A 75 -2.96 1.06 14.67
N MET A 76 -3.18 0.33 15.77
CA MET A 76 -4.39 -0.47 15.98
C MET A 76 -5.66 0.38 16.07
N THR A 77 -5.54 1.64 16.48
CA THR A 77 -6.66 2.59 16.54
C THR A 77 -6.76 3.47 15.29
N ALA A 78 -5.89 3.26 14.30
CA ALA A 78 -5.90 4.04 13.07
C ALA A 78 -6.94 3.50 12.08
N THR A 79 -7.45 4.37 11.20
CA THR A 79 -8.16 3.94 10.01
C THR A 79 -7.17 3.23 9.09
N LEU A 80 -7.43 1.97 8.76
CA LEU A 80 -6.58 1.17 7.88
C LEU A 80 -7.12 1.25 6.45
N ARG A 81 -6.24 1.43 5.47
CA ARG A 81 -6.64 1.59 4.07
C ARG A 81 -5.67 0.90 3.12
N GLY A 82 -6.21 0.29 2.07
CA GLY A 82 -5.44 -0.28 0.97
C GLY A 82 -5.35 0.71 -0.18
N ASP A 83 -4.16 1.22 -0.45
CA ASP A 83 -3.92 2.24 -1.48
C ASP A 83 -3.05 1.66 -2.60
N ALA A 84 -3.12 2.25 -3.80
CA ALA A 84 -2.24 1.90 -4.90
C ALA A 84 -1.50 3.12 -5.44
N VAL A 85 -0.25 2.96 -5.83
CA VAL A 85 0.49 3.96 -6.61
C VAL A 85 0.86 3.37 -7.96
N LEU A 86 0.31 3.97 -9.02
CA LEU A 86 0.57 3.59 -10.40
C LEU A 86 1.75 4.41 -10.92
N VAL A 87 2.80 3.73 -11.36
CA VAL A 87 4.01 4.33 -11.95
C VAL A 87 4.02 4.03 -13.44
N VAL A 88 4.15 5.08 -14.25
CA VAL A 88 4.24 4.98 -15.71
C VAL A 88 5.55 5.65 -16.13
N PRO A 89 6.40 5.00 -16.93
CA PRO A 89 7.59 5.65 -17.47
C PRO A 89 7.23 6.95 -18.19
N GLY A 90 7.96 8.03 -17.90
CA GLY A 90 7.74 9.35 -18.50
C GLY A 90 6.49 10.11 -18.02
N ARG A 91 5.76 9.63 -17.00
CA ARG A 91 4.64 10.38 -16.40
C ARG A 91 4.76 10.46 -14.88
N TRP A 92 4.12 11.47 -14.30
CA TRP A 92 3.95 11.58 -12.86
C TRP A 92 3.18 10.36 -12.32
N PRO A 93 3.61 9.77 -11.19
CA PRO A 93 2.87 8.65 -10.60
C PRO A 93 1.48 9.10 -10.14
N ARG A 94 0.53 8.17 -10.17
CA ARG A 94 -0.84 8.41 -9.70
C ARG A 94 -1.10 7.59 -8.45
N HIS A 95 -1.47 8.26 -7.37
CA HIS A 95 -1.91 7.61 -6.14
C HIS A 95 -3.43 7.48 -6.14
N VAL A 96 -3.90 6.24 -6.04
CA VAL A 96 -5.29 5.81 -5.95
C VAL A 96 -5.55 5.43 -4.50
N VAL A 97 -6.43 6.18 -3.86
CA VAL A 97 -6.86 5.97 -2.48
C VAL A 97 -7.96 4.91 -2.45
N ASP A 98 -7.96 4.07 -1.41
CA ASP A 98 -8.99 3.03 -1.21
C ASP A 98 -9.13 2.11 -2.42
N ALA A 99 -7.97 1.72 -2.97
CA ALA A 99 -7.90 0.91 -4.17
C ALA A 99 -8.33 -0.55 -3.93
N PHE A 100 -8.31 -1.00 -2.68
CA PHE A 100 -8.73 -2.35 -2.29
C PHE A 100 -9.00 -2.41 -0.77
N PRO A 101 -9.89 -3.32 -0.33
CA PRO A 101 -10.08 -3.59 1.09
C PRO A 101 -8.85 -4.27 1.68
N VAL A 102 -8.49 -3.90 2.91
CA VAL A 102 -7.48 -4.59 3.71
C VAL A 102 -8.21 -5.37 4.79
N PRO A 103 -8.63 -6.63 4.53
CA PRO A 103 -9.28 -7.43 5.54
C PRO A 103 -8.26 -7.74 6.63
N ILE A 104 -8.41 -7.12 7.79
CA ILE A 104 -7.73 -7.56 9.01
C ILE A 104 -8.70 -8.54 9.66
N GLY A 105 -8.39 -9.83 9.51
CA GLY A 105 -9.11 -10.94 10.12
C GLY A 105 -8.13 -11.79 10.90
#